data_AF-A0A1M6KQ94-F1
#
_entry.id   AF-A0A1M6KQ94-F1
#
_cell.length_a   1.000
_cell.length_b   1.000
_cell.length_c   1.000
_cell.angle_alpha   90.00
_cell.angle_beta   90.00
_cell.angle_gamma   90.00
#
_symmetry.space_group_name_H-M   'P 1'
#
loop_
_entity.id
_entity.type
_entity.pdbx_description
1 polymer ?
#
loop_
_entity_poly.entity_id
_entity_poly.type
_entity_poly.pdbx_seq_one_letter_code
_entity_poly.pdbx_strand_id
1 'polypeptide(L)'
;MNSLTVTVAEKHSTFSVVFKEIIQNESMNKHPLNLALRFLLEIAALAAFAVWGWKAASGWWGILLAIGLPVFFATVWGVFAVKNDPGRSGKTVIPTNGVVRLILEILFFGLAALALFDLGFNIAGLAISVLVPIHYVSSYDRVIWMLK
;
A
#
# COMPACT_ATOMS: atom_id res chain seq x y z
N MET A 1 -35.97 -24.29 33.28
CA MET A 1 -35.55 -23.17 32.40
C MET A 1 -36.75 -22.81 31.54
N ASN A 2 -37.32 -21.61 31.73
CA ASN A 2 -38.57 -21.22 31.06
C ASN A 2 -38.30 -20.85 29.59
N SER A 3 -39.21 -21.23 28.69
CA SER A 3 -39.13 -20.98 27.23
C SER A 3 -38.77 -19.52 26.88
N LEU A 4 -39.29 -18.56 27.64
CA LEU A 4 -39.01 -17.13 27.48
C LEU A 4 -37.52 -16.76 27.66
N THR A 5 -36.78 -17.48 28.52
CA THR A 5 -35.34 -17.23 28.74
C THR A 5 -34.47 -17.71 27.58
N VAL A 6 -34.90 -18.76 26.88
CA VAL A 6 -34.20 -19.29 25.69
C VAL A 6 -34.39 -18.34 24.51
N THR A 7 -35.62 -17.87 24.27
CA THR A 7 -35.94 -16.97 23.13
C THR A 7 -35.22 -15.62 23.22
N VAL A 8 -35.04 -15.07 24.43
CA VAL A 8 -34.31 -13.80 24.62
C VAL A 8 -32.81 -13.99 24.38
N ALA A 9 -32.22 -15.09 24.86
CA ALA A 9 -30.80 -15.39 24.63
C ALA A 9 -30.48 -15.64 23.15
N GLU A 10 -31.37 -16.35 22.44
CA GLU A 10 -31.22 -16.65 21.02
C GLU A 10 -31.25 -15.36 20.19
N LYS A 11 -32.24 -14.48 20.43
CA LYS A 11 -32.37 -13.18 19.74
C LYS A 11 -31.18 -12.25 19.99
N HIS A 12 -30.62 -12.24 21.20
CA HIS A 12 -29.43 -11.44 21.53
C HIS A 12 -28.18 -11.97 20.82
N SER A 13 -28.05 -13.29 20.67
CA SER A 13 -26.96 -13.92 19.90
C SER A 13 -27.07 -13.57 18.42
N THR A 14 -28.24 -13.70 17.81
CA THR A 14 -28.48 -13.42 16.39
C THR A 14 -28.28 -11.95 16.06
N PHE A 15 -28.73 -11.03 16.93
CA PHE A 15 -28.47 -9.61 16.74
C PHE A 15 -26.98 -9.29 16.79
N SER A 16 -26.23 -9.86 17.75
CA SER A 16 -24.79 -9.65 17.82
C SER A 16 -24.03 -10.23 16.63
N VAL A 17 -24.50 -11.36 16.07
CA VAL A 17 -23.94 -12.00 14.87
C VAL A 17 -24.26 -11.19 13.62
N VAL A 18 -25.51 -10.79 13.41
CA VAL A 18 -25.92 -9.97 12.27
C VAL A 18 -25.31 -8.57 12.36
N PHE A 19 -25.23 -7.97 13.55
CA PHE A 19 -24.54 -6.69 13.76
C PHE A 19 -23.04 -6.82 13.51
N LYS A 20 -22.40 -7.92 13.95
CA LYS A 20 -21.01 -8.22 13.57
C LYS A 20 -20.87 -8.47 12.08
N GLU A 21 -21.80 -9.14 11.40
CA GLU A 21 -21.74 -9.32 9.95
C GLU A 21 -21.94 -8.00 9.20
N ILE A 22 -22.84 -7.13 9.65
CA ILE A 22 -23.07 -5.78 9.08
C ILE A 22 -21.83 -4.90 9.28
N ILE A 23 -21.16 -4.97 10.43
CA ILE A 23 -19.98 -4.15 10.74
C ILE A 23 -18.66 -4.79 10.23
N GLN A 24 -18.53 -6.13 10.18
CA GLN A 24 -17.33 -6.84 9.72
C GLN A 24 -17.29 -7.10 8.21
N ASN A 25 -18.37 -6.80 7.45
CA ASN A 25 -18.35 -6.97 5.99
C ASN A 25 -17.46 -5.95 5.26
N GLU A 26 -17.04 -4.88 5.93
CA GLU A 26 -16.11 -3.91 5.35
C GLU A 26 -14.67 -4.15 5.81
N SER A 27 -14.08 -5.28 5.42
CA SER A 27 -12.61 -5.37 5.40
C SER A 27 -12.09 -4.44 4.29
N MET A 28 -11.85 -3.17 4.62
CA MET A 28 -11.41 -2.10 3.71
C MET A 28 -10.12 -2.44 2.94
N ASN A 29 -9.35 -3.41 3.44
CA ASN A 29 -8.15 -3.97 2.80
C ASN A 29 -8.38 -4.63 1.43
N LYS A 30 -9.62 -5.02 1.10
CA LYS A 30 -9.93 -5.73 -0.16
C LYS A 30 -10.76 -4.92 -1.14
N HIS A 31 -11.06 -3.66 -0.83
CA HIS A 31 -11.85 -2.85 -1.75
C HIS A 31 -11.04 -2.60 -3.03
N PRO A 32 -11.53 -2.99 -4.22
CA PRO A 32 -10.77 -2.95 -5.47
C PRO A 32 -10.24 -1.55 -5.82
N LEU A 33 -10.92 -0.50 -5.33
CA LEU A 33 -10.46 0.89 -5.45
C LEU A 33 -9.15 1.16 -4.70
N ASN A 34 -8.94 0.60 -3.51
CA ASN A 34 -7.70 0.81 -2.76
C ASN A 34 -6.50 0.14 -3.46
N LEU A 35 -6.72 -1.05 -4.04
CA LEU A 35 -5.71 -1.75 -4.83
C LEU A 35 -5.40 -0.99 -6.13
N ALA A 36 -6.43 -0.48 -6.82
CA ALA A 36 -6.25 0.32 -8.03
C ALA A 36 -5.50 1.63 -7.74
N LEU A 37 -5.89 2.36 -6.69
CA LEU A 37 -5.21 3.58 -6.26
C LEU A 37 -3.74 3.31 -5.97
N ARG A 38 -3.45 2.24 -5.20
CA ARG A 38 -2.09 1.83 -4.90
C ARG A 38 -1.28 1.55 -6.16
N PHE A 39 -1.86 0.81 -7.11
CA PHE A 39 -1.21 0.48 -8.37
C PHE A 39 -0.89 1.74 -9.19
N LEU A 40 -1.81 2.71 -9.25
CA LEU A 40 -1.59 3.99 -9.93
C LEU A 40 -0.47 4.79 -9.26
N LEU A 41 -0.42 4.83 -7.93
CA LEU A 41 0.65 5.48 -7.18
C LEU A 41 2.01 4.80 -7.43
N GLU A 42 2.05 3.47 -7.50
CA GLU A 42 3.27 2.70 -7.82
C GLU A 42 3.79 3.06 -9.23
N ILE A 43 2.91 3.13 -10.24
CA ILE A 43 3.29 3.54 -11.60
C ILE A 43 3.78 4.99 -11.63
N ALA A 44 3.07 5.90 -10.97
CA ALA A 44 3.45 7.31 -10.92
C ALA A 44 4.82 7.52 -10.29
N ALA A 45 5.12 6.79 -9.21
CA ALA A 45 6.43 6.81 -8.56
C ALA A 45 7.55 6.29 -9.48
N LEU A 46 7.33 5.17 -10.17
CA LEU A 46 8.31 4.64 -11.12
C LEU A 46 8.58 5.59 -12.29
N ALA A 47 7.53 6.24 -12.81
CA ALA A 47 7.68 7.27 -13.84
C ALA A 47 8.48 8.47 -13.33
N ALA A 48 8.21 8.92 -12.10
CA ALA A 48 8.98 9.99 -11.47
C ALA A 48 10.47 9.64 -11.38
N PHE A 49 10.81 8.41 -10.95
CA PHE A 49 12.21 7.97 -10.89
C PHE A 49 12.88 7.88 -12.26
N ALA A 50 12.15 7.45 -13.30
CA ALA A 50 12.67 7.41 -14.65
C ALA A 50 13.02 8.82 -15.16
N VAL A 51 12.11 9.78 -14.99
CA VAL A 51 12.30 11.17 -15.42
C VAL A 51 13.40 11.85 -14.60
N TRP A 52 13.44 11.59 -13.30
CA TRP A 52 14.47 12.12 -12.41
C TRP A 52 15.85 11.57 -12.78
N GLY A 53 15.98 10.26 -13.00
CA GLY A 53 17.21 9.63 -13.47
C GLY A 53 17.68 10.17 -14.82
N TRP A 54 16.77 10.40 -15.76
CA TRP A 54 17.08 11.03 -17.04
C TRP A 54 17.66 12.44 -16.88
N LYS A 55 17.08 13.23 -15.97
CA LYS A 55 17.48 14.63 -15.74
C LYS A 55 18.72 14.77 -14.86
N ALA A 56 19.05 13.77 -14.06
CA ALA A 56 20.18 13.78 -13.14
C ALA A 56 21.55 13.74 -13.84
N ALA A 57 21.63 13.21 -15.07
CA ALA A 57 22.89 13.11 -15.81
C ALA A 57 22.68 13.31 -17.31
N SER A 58 23.74 13.73 -18.01
CA SER A 58 23.71 13.93 -19.47
C SER A 58 24.21 12.71 -20.24
N GLY A 59 23.77 12.59 -21.50
CA GLY A 59 24.22 11.54 -22.42
C GLY A 59 23.83 10.14 -21.97
N TRP A 60 24.76 9.18 -22.11
CA TRP A 60 24.49 7.77 -21.83
C TRP A 60 24.18 7.49 -20.35
N TRP A 61 24.74 8.29 -19.43
CA TRP A 61 24.48 8.15 -18.00
C TRP A 61 23.03 8.49 -17.63
N GLY A 62 22.42 9.47 -18.31
CA GLY A 62 21.00 9.78 -18.12
C GLY A 62 20.09 8.63 -18.54
N ILE A 63 20.38 7.96 -19.67
CA ILE A 63 19.66 6.76 -20.12
C ILE A 63 19.78 5.64 -19.08
N LEU A 64 21.01 5.37 -18.62
CA LEU A 64 21.28 4.32 -17.66
C LEU A 64 20.56 4.55 -16.33
N LEU A 65 20.52 5.79 -15.84
CA LEU A 65 19.79 6.13 -14.62
C LEU A 65 18.27 6.07 -14.83
N ALA A 66 17.76 6.56 -15.96
CA ALA A 66 16.34 6.54 -16.28
C ALA A 66 15.75 5.13 -16.30
N ILE A 67 16.53 4.11 -16.68
CA ILE A 67 16.12 2.70 -16.66
C ILE A 67 16.53 2.03 -15.35
N GLY A 68 17.74 2.27 -14.90
CA GLY A 68 18.34 1.61 -13.74
C GLY A 68 17.62 1.92 -12.43
N LEU A 69 17.18 3.16 -12.21
CA LEU A 69 16.42 3.55 -11.02
C LEU A 69 15.07 2.81 -10.93
N PRO A 70 14.18 2.85 -11.94
CA PRO A 70 12.94 2.08 -11.91
C PRO A 70 13.16 0.58 -11.77
N VAL A 71 14.13 0.00 -12.47
CA VAL A 71 14.43 -1.43 -12.38
C VAL A 71 14.92 -1.82 -10.99
N PHE A 72 15.82 -1.02 -10.40
CA PHE A 72 16.31 -1.23 -9.05
C PHE A 72 15.16 -1.21 -8.05
N PHE A 73 14.32 -0.17 -8.08
CA PHE A 73 13.20 -0.07 -7.14
C PHE A 73 12.15 -1.16 -7.37
N ALA A 74 11.81 -1.50 -8.62
CA ALA A 74 10.90 -2.60 -8.93
C ALA A 74 11.43 -3.95 -8.42
N THR A 75 12.75 -4.16 -8.51
CA THR A 75 13.43 -5.35 -7.98
C THR A 75 13.33 -5.39 -6.47
N VAL A 76 13.69 -4.30 -5.78
CA VAL A 76 13.55 -4.19 -4.32
C VAL A 76 12.10 -4.44 -3.90
N TRP A 77 11.13 -3.85 -4.61
CA TRP A 77 9.71 -4.00 -4.33
C TRP A 77 9.20 -5.44 -4.50
N GLY A 78 9.71 -6.16 -5.51
CA GLY A 78 9.34 -7.54 -5.80
C GLY A 78 10.04 -8.57 -4.91
N VAL A 79 11.30 -8.33 -4.54
CA VAL A 79 12.11 -9.22 -3.68
C VAL A 79 11.64 -9.14 -2.23
N PHE A 80 11.45 -7.92 -1.70
CA PHE A 80 11.04 -7.69 -0.31
C PHE A 80 9.52 -7.55 -0.17
N ALA A 81 8.79 -8.62 -0.47
CA ALA A 81 7.35 -8.69 -0.24
C ALA A 81 7.03 -9.35 1.11
N VAL A 82 5.81 -9.15 1.62
CA VAL A 82 5.35 -9.85 2.84
C VAL A 82 4.72 -11.17 2.43
N LYS A 83 5.08 -12.25 3.13
CA LYS A 83 4.50 -13.58 2.91
C LYS A 83 3.03 -13.56 3.33
N ASN A 84 2.13 -14.04 2.47
CA ASN A 84 0.67 -14.08 2.69
C ASN A 84 -0.03 -12.71 2.80
N ASP A 85 0.47 -11.65 2.15
CA ASP A 85 -0.25 -10.37 2.03
C ASP A 85 -1.62 -10.60 1.34
N PRO A 86 -2.77 -10.34 2.01
CA PRO A 86 -4.11 -10.57 1.45
C PRO A 86 -4.41 -9.81 0.15
N GLY A 87 -3.59 -8.80 -0.19
CA GLY A 87 -3.71 -7.99 -1.41
C GLY A 87 -2.68 -8.29 -2.51
N ARG A 88 -1.82 -9.30 -2.36
CA ARG A 88 -0.87 -9.74 -3.41
C ARG A 88 -0.93 -11.26 -3.61
N SER A 89 -0.35 -11.75 -4.70
CA SER A 89 -0.32 -13.17 -5.11
C SER A 89 0.33 -14.15 -4.10
N GLY A 90 0.76 -13.72 -2.91
CA GLY A 90 1.33 -14.59 -1.87
C GLY A 90 2.69 -15.21 -2.20
N LYS A 91 3.28 -14.91 -3.37
CA LYS A 91 4.61 -15.37 -3.78
C LYS A 91 5.66 -14.37 -3.33
N THR A 92 6.54 -14.80 -2.45
CA THR A 92 7.57 -13.96 -1.84
C THR A 92 8.91 -14.69 -1.90
N VAL A 93 9.96 -14.02 -2.39
CA VAL A 93 11.32 -14.60 -2.42
C VAL A 93 11.95 -14.53 -1.03
N ILE A 94 11.80 -13.39 -0.33
CA ILE A 94 12.29 -13.20 1.04
C ILE A 94 11.12 -12.78 1.93
N PRO A 95 10.73 -13.58 2.95
CA PRO A 95 9.69 -13.18 3.90
C PRO A 95 10.19 -12.02 4.75
N THR A 96 9.75 -10.81 4.42
CA THR A 96 10.05 -9.60 5.20
C THR A 96 9.00 -9.34 6.27
N ASN A 97 9.45 -8.90 7.46
CA ASN A 97 8.58 -8.38 8.52
C ASN A 97 7.76 -7.18 7.99
N GLY A 98 6.49 -7.08 8.38
CA GLY A 98 5.59 -6.01 7.97
C GLY A 98 6.13 -4.59 8.28
N VAL A 99 6.89 -4.42 9.37
CA VAL A 99 7.59 -3.16 9.67
C VAL A 99 8.60 -2.78 8.58
N VAL A 100 9.40 -3.75 8.13
CA VAL A 100 10.40 -3.54 7.08
C VAL A 100 9.71 -3.16 5.77
N ARG A 101 8.59 -3.81 5.46
CA ARG A 101 7.79 -3.46 4.28
C ARG A 101 7.25 -2.04 4.37
N LEU A 102 6.76 -1.62 5.55
CA LEU A 102 6.25 -0.26 5.76
C LEU A 102 7.36 0.79 5.57
N ILE A 103 8.55 0.54 6.11
CA ILE A 103 9.71 1.43 5.93
C ILE A 103 10.08 1.53 4.45
N LEU A 104 10.16 0.40 3.73
CA LEU A 104 10.44 0.39 2.29
C LEU A 104 9.38 1.17 1.50
N GLU A 105 8.11 1.02 1.86
CA GLU A 105 7.01 1.74 1.23
C GLU A 105 7.12 3.26 1.46
N ILE A 106 7.39 3.69 2.70
CA ILE A 106 7.61 5.11 3.04
C ILE A 106 8.80 5.68 2.27
N LEU A 107 9.94 4.96 2.24
CA LEU A 107 11.12 5.39 1.53
C LEU A 107 10.86 5.50 0.02
N PHE A 108 10.21 4.51 -0.58
CA PHE A 108 9.90 4.51 -2.01
C PHE A 108 9.01 5.71 -2.40
N PHE A 109 7.90 5.92 -1.71
CA PHE A 109 7.01 7.04 -2.03
C PHE A 109 7.58 8.39 -1.61
N GLY A 110 8.33 8.46 -0.51
CA GLY A 110 9.02 9.67 -0.07
C GLY A 110 10.09 10.12 -1.07
N LEU A 111 10.92 9.20 -1.55
CA LEU A 111 11.91 9.49 -2.59
C LEU A 111 11.25 9.89 -3.91
N ALA A 112 10.12 9.28 -4.28
CA ALA A 112 9.37 9.69 -5.47
C ALA A 112 8.82 11.12 -5.35
N ALA A 113 8.31 11.50 -4.18
CA ALA A 113 7.87 12.87 -3.93
C ALA A 113 9.03 13.86 -4.00
N LEU A 114 10.18 13.55 -3.39
CA LEU A 114 11.39 14.38 -3.46
C LEU A 114 11.88 14.55 -4.91
N ALA A 115 11.89 13.47 -5.69
CA ALA A 115 12.24 13.51 -7.10
C ALA A 115 11.30 14.44 -7.91
N LEU A 116 9.98 14.40 -7.63
CA LEU A 116 9.02 15.30 -8.28
C LEU A 116 9.22 16.76 -7.90
N PHE A 117 9.52 17.04 -6.62
CA PHE A 117 9.84 18.41 -6.18
C PHE A 117 11.12 18.93 -6.82
N ASP A 118 12.17 18.11 -6.90
CA ASP A 118 13.44 18.45 -7.56
C ASP A 118 13.25 18.73 -9.06
N LEU A 119 12.37 17.98 -9.72
CA LEU A 119 11.96 18.23 -11.11
C LEU A 119 11.05 19.47 -11.28
N GLY A 120 10.60 20.10 -10.20
CA GLY A 120 9.68 21.24 -10.21
C GLY A 120 8.20 20.89 -10.36
N PHE A 121 7.83 19.60 -10.38
CA PHE A 121 6.45 19.12 -10.43
C PHE A 121 5.76 19.18 -9.06
N ASN A 122 5.67 20.39 -8.48
CA ASN A 122 5.20 20.60 -7.11
C ASN A 122 3.81 20.02 -6.82
N ILE A 123 2.87 20.15 -7.77
CA ILE A 123 1.51 19.61 -7.61
C ILE A 123 1.53 18.08 -7.56
N ALA A 124 2.32 17.43 -8.43
CA ALA A 124 2.44 15.98 -8.44
C ALA A 124 3.16 15.46 -7.18
N GLY A 125 4.23 16.15 -6.74
CA GLY A 125 4.94 15.85 -5.50
C GLY A 125 4.02 15.96 -4.28
N LEU A 126 3.21 17.01 -4.20
CA LEU A 126 2.18 17.16 -3.15
C LEU A 126 1.12 16.05 -3.24
N ALA A 127 0.63 15.75 -4.44
CA ALA A 127 -0.38 14.70 -4.62
C ALA A 127 0.12 13.35 -4.10
N ILE A 128 1.35 12.91 -4.46
CA ILE A 128 1.93 11.68 -3.91
C ILE A 128 2.10 11.78 -2.39
N SER A 129 2.61 12.90 -1.88
CA SER A 129 2.86 13.10 -0.45
C SER A 129 1.59 13.04 0.40
N VAL A 130 0.44 13.42 -0.15
CA VAL A 130 -0.87 13.44 0.55
C VAL A 130 -1.66 12.16 0.32
N LEU A 131 -1.72 11.67 -0.92
CA LEU A 131 -2.50 10.48 -1.26
C LEU A 131 -1.94 9.20 -0.65
N VAL A 132 -0.61 9.11 -0.47
CA VAL A 132 0.03 7.94 0.12
C VAL A 132 -0.39 7.75 1.59
N PRO A 133 -0.26 8.77 2.49
CA PRO A 133 -0.80 8.69 3.84
C PRO A 133 -2.31 8.39 3.89
N ILE A 134 -3.11 9.03 3.02
CA ILE A 134 -4.56 8.78 2.96
C ILE A 134 -4.84 7.31 2.63
N HIS A 135 -4.14 6.77 1.63
CA HIS A 135 -4.23 5.35 1.28
C HIS A 135 -3.85 4.43 2.45
N TYR A 136 -2.82 4.77 3.23
CA TYR A 136 -2.43 4.02 4.43
C TYR A 136 -3.47 4.09 5.54
N VAL A 137 -4.06 5.27 5.77
CA VAL A 137 -5.12 5.47 6.77
C VAL A 137 -6.38 4.68 6.35
N SER A 138 -6.74 4.68 5.06
CA SER A 138 -7.85 3.85 4.56
C SER A 138 -7.57 2.35 4.58
N SER A 139 -6.29 1.95 4.62
CA SER A 139 -5.83 0.55 4.68
C SER A 139 -5.26 0.19 6.05
N TYR A 140 -5.75 0.83 7.13
CA TYR A 140 -5.19 0.70 8.47
C TYR A 140 -5.19 -0.74 8.99
N ASP A 141 -6.17 -1.55 8.58
CA ASP A 141 -6.23 -2.99 8.88
C ASP A 141 -4.97 -3.74 8.42
N ARG A 142 -4.38 -3.35 7.27
CA ARG A 142 -3.15 -3.97 6.75
C ARG A 142 -1.94 -3.53 7.55
N VAL A 143 -1.90 -2.26 7.96
CA VAL A 143 -0.81 -1.71 8.79
C VAL A 143 -0.82 -2.38 10.16
N ILE A 144 -1.97 -2.49 10.83
CA ILE A 144 -2.07 -3.18 12.12
C ILE A 144 -1.69 -4.66 11.99
N TRP A 145 -2.12 -5.34 10.92
CA TRP A 145 -1.73 -6.74 10.67
C TRP A 145 -0.21 -6.89 10.48
N MET A 146 0.43 -5.93 9.82
CA MET A 146 1.89 -5.90 9.62
C MET A 146 2.70 -5.61 10.88
N LEU A 147 2.07 -5.01 11.91
CA LEU A 147 2.71 -4.63 13.17
C LEU A 147 2.55 -5.68 14.29
N LYS A 148 1.73 -6.72 14.08
CA LYS A 148 1.59 -7.87 14.98
C LYS A 148 2.62 -8.95 14.65
#